data_AF-A0A832C0U9-F1
#
_entry.id   AF-A0A832C0U9-F1
#
_cell.length_a   1.000
_cell.length_b   1.000
_cell.length_c   1.000
_cell.angle_alpha   90.00
_cell.angle_beta   90.00
_cell.angle_gamma   90.00
#
_symmetry.space_group_name_H-M   'P 1'
#
loop_
_entity.id
_entity.type
_entity.pdbx_description
1 polymer ?
#
loop_
_entity_poly.entity_id
_entity_poly.type
_entity_poly.pdbx_seq_one_letter_code
_entity_poly.pdbx_strand_id
1 'polypeptide(L)'
;TDMVIMYGARAYKAAHPEDYRFISKEEAKKLLREFHERNLIHEVFACFKAKNWAFVICNCDARYCIPTRSYILTGEGVYPGPLLASIDGEKCAGLENCGVCAKLCSFSAVQPSPQGKASVDPAKCMGCGLCVERCPRGARKLVPRENYNPRFLPIEHTHPLLAQVRKA
;
A
#
# COMPACT_ATOMS: atom_id res chain seq x y z
N THR A 1 -6.20 -4.30 -14.78
CA THR A 1 -5.63 -4.24 -13.41
C THR A 1 -6.32 -3.17 -12.59
N ASP A 2 -6.72 -2.06 -13.19
CA ASP A 2 -7.34 -0.97 -12.46
C ASP A 2 -8.80 -1.26 -12.11
N MET A 3 -9.21 -0.75 -10.95
CA MET A 3 -10.55 -0.91 -10.42
C MET A 3 -11.11 0.45 -10.08
N VAL A 4 -12.29 0.76 -10.58
CA VAL A 4 -12.99 2.01 -10.24
C VAL A 4 -13.88 1.80 -9.03
N ILE A 5 -13.85 2.76 -8.10
CA ILE A 5 -14.57 2.69 -6.83
C ILE A 5 -15.45 3.92 -6.60
N MET A 6 -16.40 3.80 -5.67
CA MET A 6 -17.29 4.90 -5.28
C MET A 6 -18.00 5.53 -6.48
N TYR A 7 -17.97 6.87 -6.61
CA TYR A 7 -18.58 7.58 -7.73
C TYR A 7 -17.93 7.25 -9.08
N GLY A 8 -16.63 6.90 -9.07
CA GLY A 8 -15.89 6.50 -10.26
C GLY A 8 -16.49 5.27 -10.93
N ALA A 9 -16.98 4.30 -10.13
CA ALA A 9 -17.61 3.10 -10.67
C ALA A 9 -18.81 3.41 -11.58
N ARG A 10 -19.66 4.36 -11.18
CA ARG A 10 -20.81 4.79 -11.98
C ARG A 10 -20.39 5.63 -13.18
N ALA A 11 -19.48 6.58 -12.97
CA ALA A 11 -19.01 7.47 -14.03
C ALA A 11 -18.35 6.69 -15.19
N TYR A 12 -17.43 5.79 -14.88
CA TYR A 12 -16.74 4.99 -15.90
C TYR A 12 -17.67 3.98 -16.58
N LYS A 13 -18.60 3.35 -15.85
CA LYS A 13 -19.60 2.48 -16.47
C LYS A 13 -20.51 3.24 -17.44
N ALA A 14 -20.86 4.49 -17.13
CA ALA A 14 -21.68 5.32 -18.02
C ALA A 14 -20.90 5.79 -19.26
N ALA A 15 -19.63 6.14 -19.11
CA ALA A 15 -18.79 6.61 -20.21
C ALA A 15 -18.30 5.47 -21.13
N HIS A 16 -18.03 4.29 -20.56
CA HIS A 16 -17.43 3.14 -21.24
C HIS A 16 -18.21 1.86 -20.88
N PRO A 17 -19.45 1.72 -21.35
CA PRO A 17 -20.33 0.62 -20.93
C PRO A 17 -19.82 -0.77 -21.32
N GLU A 18 -19.07 -0.91 -22.42
CA GLU A 18 -18.55 -2.21 -22.87
C GLU A 18 -17.27 -2.61 -22.13
N ASP A 19 -16.45 -1.63 -21.71
CA ASP A 19 -15.15 -1.89 -21.09
C ASP A 19 -15.25 -2.16 -19.58
N TYR A 20 -16.33 -1.68 -18.94
CA TYR A 20 -16.50 -1.76 -17.49
C TYR A 20 -17.69 -2.63 -17.10
N ARG A 21 -17.52 -3.42 -16.04
CA ARG A 21 -18.61 -4.14 -15.35
C ARG A 21 -18.54 -3.90 -13.85
N PHE A 22 -19.70 -3.97 -13.21
CA PHE A 22 -19.74 -3.99 -11.75
C PHE A 22 -19.27 -5.34 -11.23
N ILE A 23 -18.58 -5.30 -10.09
CA ILE A 23 -18.07 -6.47 -9.38
C ILE A 23 -18.49 -6.40 -7.91
N SER A 24 -18.56 -7.56 -7.27
CA SER A 24 -18.83 -7.61 -5.82
C SER A 24 -17.61 -7.16 -5.01
N LYS A 25 -17.83 -6.79 -3.74
CA LYS A 25 -16.73 -6.50 -2.79
C LYS A 25 -15.80 -7.70 -2.63
N GLU A 26 -16.34 -8.90 -2.69
CA GLU A 26 -15.61 -10.15 -2.44
C GLU A 26 -14.73 -10.50 -3.64
N GLU A 27 -15.25 -10.31 -4.85
CA GLU A 27 -14.48 -10.38 -6.09
C GLU A 27 -13.38 -9.32 -6.11
N ALA A 28 -13.69 -8.08 -5.71
CA ALA A 28 -12.71 -7.00 -5.64
C ALA A 28 -11.53 -7.35 -4.73
N LYS A 29 -11.80 -7.86 -3.51
CA LYS A 29 -10.76 -8.32 -2.59
C LYS A 29 -9.93 -9.47 -3.15
N LYS A 30 -10.56 -10.39 -3.89
CA LYS A 30 -9.86 -11.52 -4.53
C LYS A 30 -8.87 -11.00 -5.58
N LEU A 31 -9.31 -10.13 -6.47
CA LEU A 31 -8.45 -9.51 -7.50
C LEU A 31 -7.28 -8.73 -6.89
N LEU A 32 -7.51 -7.95 -5.84
CA LEU A 32 -6.44 -7.23 -5.15
C LEU A 32 -5.39 -8.19 -4.58
N ARG A 33 -5.80 -9.29 -3.95
CA ARG A 33 -4.85 -10.33 -3.49
C ARG A 33 -4.06 -10.93 -4.65
N GLU A 34 -4.71 -11.30 -5.75
CA GLU A 34 -4.03 -11.85 -6.93
C GLU A 34 -3.02 -10.84 -7.54
N PHE A 35 -3.33 -9.55 -7.52
CA PHE A 35 -2.40 -8.50 -7.95
C PHE A 35 -1.21 -8.35 -7.00
N HIS A 36 -1.45 -8.41 -5.68
CA HIS A 36 -0.40 -8.36 -4.66
C HIS A 36 0.51 -9.60 -4.73
N GLU A 37 -0.07 -10.78 -5.00
CA GLU A 37 0.63 -12.03 -5.31
C GLU A 37 1.47 -11.96 -6.60
N ARG A 38 1.30 -10.91 -7.41
CA ARG A 38 2.15 -10.62 -8.57
C ARG A 38 3.14 -9.48 -8.31
N ASN A 39 3.29 -9.09 -7.03
CA ASN A 39 4.10 -7.98 -6.56
C ASN A 39 3.67 -6.60 -7.08
N LEU A 40 2.40 -6.45 -7.46
CA LEU A 40 1.84 -5.15 -7.82
C LEU A 40 1.51 -4.36 -6.55
N ILE A 41 1.73 -3.05 -6.60
CA ILE A 41 1.40 -2.13 -5.49
C ILE A 41 0.03 -1.52 -5.77
N HIS A 42 -0.80 -1.51 -4.73
CA HIS A 42 -2.11 -0.87 -4.75
C HIS A 42 -1.98 0.61 -4.38
N GLU A 43 -2.43 1.49 -5.26
CA GLU A 43 -2.51 2.93 -5.02
C GLU A 43 -3.96 3.40 -5.17
N VAL A 44 -4.43 4.19 -4.20
CA VAL A 44 -5.78 4.76 -4.25
C VAL A 44 -5.70 6.20 -4.76
N PHE A 45 -6.32 6.45 -5.91
CA PHE A 45 -6.38 7.77 -6.50
C PHE A 45 -7.62 8.52 -6.02
N ALA A 46 -7.40 9.78 -5.64
CA ALA A 46 -8.43 10.71 -5.23
C ALA A 46 -8.22 12.08 -5.87
N CYS A 47 -9.31 12.82 -6.08
CA CYS A 47 -9.24 14.15 -6.65
C CYS A 47 -8.89 15.15 -5.55
N PHE A 48 -7.77 15.88 -5.70
CA PHE A 48 -7.24 16.83 -4.72
C PHE A 48 -8.25 17.87 -4.21
N LYS A 49 -9.25 18.24 -5.02
CA LYS A 49 -10.26 19.24 -4.65
C LYS A 49 -11.40 18.67 -3.79
N ALA A 50 -11.62 17.36 -3.85
CA ALA A 50 -12.69 16.69 -3.12
C ALA A 50 -12.06 15.67 -2.15
N LYS A 51 -11.92 16.08 -0.87
CA LYS A 51 -11.30 15.29 0.21
C LYS A 51 -11.99 13.95 0.53
N ASN A 52 -13.08 13.63 -0.18
CA ASN A 52 -13.88 12.42 -0.03
C ASN A 52 -14.08 11.70 -1.38
N TRP A 53 -13.33 12.05 -2.42
CA TRP A 53 -13.55 11.56 -3.79
C TRP A 53 -12.38 10.69 -4.26
N ALA A 54 -12.29 9.48 -3.71
CA ALA A 54 -11.51 8.41 -4.29
C ALA A 54 -12.29 7.73 -5.40
N PHE A 55 -11.63 7.39 -6.50
CA PHE A 55 -12.31 6.93 -7.72
C PHE A 55 -11.64 5.73 -8.39
N VAL A 56 -10.37 5.47 -8.13
CA VAL A 56 -9.61 4.35 -8.71
C VAL A 56 -8.70 3.72 -7.67
N ILE A 57 -8.62 2.39 -7.70
CA ILE A 57 -7.52 1.60 -7.15
C ILE A 57 -6.68 1.13 -8.34
N CYS A 58 -5.47 1.66 -8.44
CA CYS A 58 -4.48 1.29 -9.45
C CYS A 58 -3.61 0.16 -8.91
N ASN A 59 -3.24 -0.79 -9.78
CA ASN A 59 -2.45 -1.96 -9.40
C ASN A 59 -1.30 -2.15 -10.39
N CYS A 60 -0.14 -1.56 -10.08
CA CYS A 60 1.00 -1.52 -10.99
C CYS A 60 2.28 -2.04 -10.34
N ASP A 61 3.21 -2.52 -11.18
CA ASP A 61 4.56 -2.86 -10.75
C ASP A 61 5.34 -1.56 -10.53
N ALA A 62 5.97 -1.43 -9.37
CA ALA A 62 6.73 -0.23 -8.99
C ALA A 62 7.88 0.11 -9.96
N ARG A 63 8.34 -0.84 -10.77
CA ARG A 63 9.34 -0.61 -11.82
C ARG A 63 8.81 0.28 -12.94
N TYR A 64 7.51 0.19 -13.24
CA TYR A 64 6.89 0.87 -14.38
C TYR A 64 5.84 1.91 -13.97
N CYS A 65 5.31 1.84 -12.75
CA CYS A 65 4.30 2.76 -12.24
C CYS A 65 4.84 4.20 -12.18
N ILE A 66 4.37 5.07 -13.09
CA ILE A 66 4.83 6.46 -13.16
C ILE A 66 4.65 7.21 -11.83
N PRO A 67 3.49 7.17 -11.15
CA PRO A 67 3.34 7.79 -9.83
C PRO A 67 4.37 7.31 -8.80
N THR A 68 4.56 6.01 -8.65
CA THR A 68 5.57 5.44 -7.74
C THR A 68 6.98 5.88 -8.12
N ARG A 69 7.33 5.85 -9.41
CA ARG A 69 8.65 6.25 -9.93
C ARG A 69 8.91 7.73 -9.73
N SER A 70 7.90 8.58 -9.96
CA SER A 70 7.96 10.01 -9.68
C SER A 70 8.21 10.26 -8.20
N TYR A 71 7.47 9.60 -7.29
CA TYR A 71 7.72 9.71 -5.85
C TYR A 71 9.13 9.28 -5.46
N ILE A 72 9.64 8.17 -6.02
CA ILE A 72 11.02 7.72 -5.75
C ILE A 72 12.05 8.76 -6.20
N LEU A 73 11.77 9.49 -7.28
CA LEU A 73 12.66 10.52 -7.82
C LEU A 73 12.56 11.87 -7.10
N THR A 74 11.34 12.30 -6.76
CA THR A 74 11.07 13.68 -6.30
C THR A 74 10.61 13.76 -4.85
N GLY A 75 10.14 12.66 -4.27
CA GLY A 75 9.49 12.64 -2.96
C GLY A 75 8.04 13.13 -2.97
N GLU A 76 7.44 13.37 -4.13
CA GLU A 76 6.11 14.00 -4.26
C GLU A 76 5.06 13.09 -4.92
N GLY A 77 3.78 13.46 -4.79
CA GLY A 77 2.66 12.88 -5.52
C GLY A 77 2.04 11.61 -4.92
N VAL A 78 2.84 10.77 -4.25
CA VAL A 78 2.35 9.57 -3.54
C VAL A 78 2.54 9.75 -2.04
N TYR A 79 1.54 9.34 -1.26
CA TYR A 79 1.53 9.49 0.18
C TYR A 79 1.43 8.12 0.86
N PRO A 80 2.10 7.92 2.01
CA PRO A 80 2.08 6.64 2.68
C PRO A 80 0.68 6.28 3.17
N GLY A 81 0.40 4.98 3.16
CA GLY A 81 -0.80 4.44 3.76
C GLY A 81 -0.81 4.55 5.29
N PRO A 82 -1.94 4.18 5.90
CA PRO A 82 -2.15 4.19 7.35
C PRO A 82 -1.26 3.24 8.16
N LEU A 83 -0.65 2.25 7.50
CA LEU A 83 0.11 1.19 8.12
C LEU A 83 1.57 1.24 7.68
N LEU A 84 2.48 0.76 8.53
CA LEU A 84 3.87 0.49 8.17
C LEU A 84 4.25 -0.95 8.48
N ALA A 85 5.31 -1.45 7.84
CA ALA A 85 5.84 -2.77 8.15
C ALA A 85 6.62 -2.74 9.48
N SER A 86 6.33 -3.69 10.36
CA SER A 86 7.09 -4.00 11.57
C SER A 86 7.75 -5.36 11.44
N ILE A 87 8.78 -5.61 12.24
CA ILE A 87 9.62 -6.82 12.18
C ILE A 87 9.74 -7.43 13.57
N ASP A 88 9.48 -8.74 13.63
CA ASP A 88 9.80 -9.62 14.75
C ASP A 88 11.26 -10.08 14.59
N GLY A 89 12.14 -9.53 15.43
CA GLY A 89 13.58 -9.75 15.35
C GLY A 89 14.01 -11.19 15.62
N GLU A 90 13.25 -11.93 16.44
CA GLU A 90 13.52 -13.32 16.81
C GLU A 90 13.25 -14.25 15.63
N LYS A 91 12.19 -14.00 14.86
CA LYS A 91 11.87 -14.77 13.66
C LYS A 91 12.70 -14.38 12.44
N CYS A 92 13.26 -13.16 12.43
CA CYS A 92 14.00 -12.65 11.28
C CYS A 92 15.34 -13.40 11.07
N ALA A 93 15.57 -13.92 9.86
CA ALA A 93 16.84 -14.59 9.53
C ALA A 93 18.03 -13.64 9.29
N GLY A 94 17.79 -12.33 9.22
CA GLY A 94 18.80 -11.33 8.83
C GLY A 94 18.79 -11.01 7.34
N LEU A 95 19.42 -9.89 6.97
CA LEU A 95 19.48 -9.46 5.58
C LEU A 95 20.47 -10.28 4.75
N GLU A 96 21.58 -10.70 5.34
CA GLU A 96 22.61 -11.52 4.68
C GLU A 96 22.08 -12.92 4.33
N ASN A 97 21.38 -13.58 5.26
CA ASN A 97 20.87 -14.94 5.06
C ASN A 97 19.57 -15.01 4.26
N CYS A 98 18.86 -13.89 4.05
CA CYS A 98 17.54 -13.90 3.41
C CYS A 98 17.33 -12.66 2.51
N GLY A 99 17.23 -11.47 3.09
CA GLY A 99 17.17 -10.21 2.34
C GLY A 99 15.97 -10.02 1.40
N VAL A 100 14.99 -10.95 1.36
CA VAL A 100 13.81 -10.88 0.48
C VAL A 100 13.05 -9.56 0.64
N CYS A 101 12.90 -9.11 1.89
CA CYS A 101 12.26 -7.85 2.21
C CYS A 101 12.94 -6.63 1.59
N ALA A 102 14.27 -6.59 1.58
CA ALA A 102 15.04 -5.50 0.99
C ALA A 102 14.93 -5.51 -0.54
N LYS A 103 15.01 -6.70 -1.16
CA LYS A 103 14.87 -6.86 -2.62
C LYS A 103 13.50 -6.42 -3.16
N LEU A 104 12.44 -6.63 -2.38
CA LEU A 104 11.06 -6.25 -2.77
C LEU A 104 10.73 -4.78 -2.50
N CYS A 105 11.51 -4.09 -1.66
CA CYS A 105 11.14 -2.75 -1.23
C CYS A 105 11.57 -1.69 -2.26
N SER A 106 10.63 -1.28 -3.12
CA SER A 106 10.88 -0.23 -4.13
C SER A 106 11.15 1.16 -3.55
N PHE A 107 10.89 1.36 -2.25
CA PHE A 107 11.04 2.63 -1.54
C PHE A 107 12.32 2.69 -0.68
N SER A 108 13.16 1.65 -0.74
CA SER A 108 14.41 1.56 0.05
C SER A 108 14.19 1.77 1.55
N ALA A 109 13.06 1.29 2.06
CA ALA A 109 12.66 1.44 3.47
C ALA A 109 13.20 0.33 4.38
N VAL A 110 13.92 -0.66 3.84
CA VAL A 110 14.48 -1.77 4.64
C VAL A 110 15.99 -1.62 4.72
N GLN A 111 16.53 -1.64 5.94
CA GLN A 111 17.95 -1.43 6.24
C GLN A 111 18.44 -2.44 7.29
N PRO A 112 19.76 -2.74 7.38
CA PRO A 112 20.29 -3.58 8.44
C PRO A 112 20.16 -2.91 9.80
N SER A 113 19.77 -3.67 10.82
CA SER A 113 19.92 -3.29 12.23
C SER A 113 21.36 -3.54 12.70
N PRO A 114 21.77 -3.00 13.86
CA PRO A 114 23.09 -3.31 14.44
C PRO A 114 23.34 -4.81 14.67
N GLN A 115 22.29 -5.62 14.79
CA GLN A 115 22.35 -7.07 14.98
C GLN A 115 22.26 -7.85 13.64
N GLY A 116 22.40 -7.17 12.50
CA GLY A 116 22.29 -7.76 11.16
C GLY A 116 20.86 -8.19 10.76
N LYS A 117 19.86 -7.88 11.59
CA LYS A 117 18.44 -8.12 11.28
C LYS A 117 17.92 -7.08 10.31
N ALA A 118 16.80 -7.36 9.65
CA ALA A 118 16.10 -6.33 8.90
C ALA A 118 15.46 -5.32 9.88
N SER A 119 15.58 -4.03 9.57
CA SER A 119 14.91 -2.91 10.20
C SER A 119 14.12 -2.12 9.16
N VAL A 120 13.10 -1.38 9.58
CA VAL A 120 12.26 -0.55 8.70
C VAL A 120 12.45 0.91 9.03
N ASP A 121 12.82 1.71 8.04
CA ASP A 121 12.77 3.17 8.11
C ASP A 121 11.30 3.63 8.00
N PRO A 122 10.69 4.13 9.09
CA PRO A 122 9.31 4.57 9.07
C PRO A 122 9.11 5.81 8.20
N ALA A 123 10.13 6.61 7.88
CA ALA A 123 9.95 7.76 7.00
C ALA A 123 9.76 7.34 5.53
N LYS A 124 10.36 6.22 5.12
CA LYS A 124 10.32 5.71 3.74
C LYS A 124 9.26 4.63 3.52
N CYS A 125 8.77 3.98 4.58
CA CYS A 125 7.79 2.90 4.44
C CYS A 125 6.43 3.45 4.00
N MET A 126 6.03 3.08 2.77
CA MET A 126 4.72 3.45 2.21
C MET A 126 3.56 2.56 2.66
N GLY A 127 3.84 1.45 3.34
CA GLY A 127 2.81 0.53 3.85
C GLY A 127 2.27 -0.47 2.83
N CYS A 128 2.94 -0.68 1.69
CA CYS A 128 2.43 -1.53 0.59
C CYS A 128 2.31 -3.03 0.92
N GLY A 129 2.88 -3.52 2.02
CA GLY A 129 2.67 -4.90 2.49
C GLY A 129 3.34 -6.03 1.70
N LEU A 130 3.90 -5.80 0.50
CA LEU A 130 4.57 -6.84 -0.31
C LEU A 130 5.56 -7.67 0.50
N CYS A 131 6.39 -6.97 1.26
CA CYS A 131 7.44 -7.57 2.05
C CYS A 131 6.96 -8.33 3.31
N VAL A 132 5.71 -8.11 3.73
CA VAL A 132 5.04 -8.88 4.80
C VAL A 132 4.59 -10.22 4.25
N GLU A 133 3.87 -10.20 3.13
CA GLU A 133 3.34 -11.40 2.48
C GLU A 133 4.44 -12.34 1.99
N ARG A 134 5.56 -11.80 1.52
CA ARG A 134 6.70 -12.59 1.03
C ARG A 134 7.70 -13.01 2.09
N CYS A 135 7.47 -12.71 3.37
CA CYS A 135 8.41 -13.11 4.41
C CYS A 135 8.31 -14.62 4.66
N PRO A 136 9.32 -15.45 4.30
CA PRO A 136 9.22 -16.90 4.43
C PRO A 136 9.15 -17.38 5.89
N ARG A 137 9.54 -16.52 6.84
CA ARG A 137 9.52 -16.82 8.28
C ARG A 137 8.34 -16.20 9.02
N GLY A 138 7.43 -15.51 8.32
CA GLY A 138 6.33 -14.78 8.95
C GLY A 138 6.81 -13.75 9.98
N ALA A 139 8.01 -13.20 9.80
CA ALA A 139 8.66 -12.32 10.76
C ALA A 139 8.19 -10.86 10.65
N ARG A 140 7.15 -10.58 9.86
CA ARG A 140 6.72 -9.21 9.57
C ARG A 140 5.20 -9.11 9.63
N LYS A 141 4.73 -7.93 9.99
CA LYS A 141 3.31 -7.57 10.00
C LYS A 141 3.15 -6.10 9.66
N LEU A 142 1.97 -5.72 9.20
CA LEU A 142 1.59 -4.31 9.13
C LEU A 142 1.08 -3.87 10.50
N VAL A 143 1.55 -2.71 10.96
CA VAL A 143 1.10 -2.06 12.19
C VAL A 143 0.64 -0.62 11.90
N PRO A 144 -0.27 -0.05 12.69
CA PRO A 144 -0.67 1.35 12.55
C PRO A 144 0.53 2.30 12.59
N ARG A 145 0.50 3.33 11.75
CA ARG A 145 1.41 4.46 11.86
C ARG A 145 0.90 5.40 12.95
N GLU A 146 1.79 5.76 13.88
CA GLU A 146 1.49 6.75 14.91
C GLU A 146 1.19 8.12 14.28
N ASN A 147 0.20 8.83 14.83
CA ASN A 147 -0.22 10.15 14.39
C ASN A 147 -0.55 10.24 12.89
N TYR A 148 -1.08 9.17 12.30
CA TYR A 148 -1.47 9.17 10.88
C TYR A 148 -2.61 10.17 10.63
N ASN A 149 -2.34 11.18 9.82
CA ASN A 149 -3.33 12.13 9.35
C ASN A 149 -3.66 11.83 7.87
N PRO A 150 -4.83 11.27 7.56
CA PRO A 150 -5.14 10.92 6.19
C PRO A 150 -5.41 12.18 5.36
N ARG A 151 -4.81 12.24 4.17
CA ARG A 151 -4.94 13.41 3.27
C ARG A 151 -6.18 13.38 2.39
N PHE A 152 -6.63 12.19 1.98
CA PHE A 152 -7.63 12.03 0.90
C PHE A 152 -8.81 11.15 1.22
N LEU A 153 -8.75 10.40 2.31
CA LEU A 153 -9.83 9.51 2.75
C LEU A 153 -10.09 9.77 4.24
N PRO A 154 -11.35 9.88 4.67
CA PRO A 154 -11.68 9.90 6.10
C PRO A 154 -11.04 8.70 6.82
N ILE A 155 -10.51 8.90 8.03
CA ILE A 155 -9.71 7.89 8.75
C ILE A 155 -10.48 6.59 8.95
N GLU A 156 -11.79 6.69 9.17
CA GLU A 156 -12.76 5.59 9.29
C GLU A 156 -12.85 4.70 8.05
N HIS A 157 -12.49 5.23 6.88
CA HIS A 157 -12.43 4.50 5.62
C HIS A 157 -11.04 3.97 5.29
N THR A 158 -10.00 4.40 6.03
CA THR A 158 -8.61 3.99 5.76
C THR A 158 -8.22 2.69 6.44
N HIS A 159 -8.65 2.46 7.69
CA HIS A 159 -8.40 1.19 8.38
C HIS A 159 -9.29 1.03 9.63
N PRO A 160 -9.88 -0.15 9.90
CA PRO A 160 -10.70 -0.38 11.11
C PRO A 160 -9.96 -0.10 12.42
N LEU A 161 -8.68 -0.45 12.51
CA LEU A 161 -7.86 -0.17 13.71
C LEU A 161 -7.58 1.33 13.91
N LEU A 162 -7.70 2.14 12.86
CA LEU A 162 -7.50 3.59 12.96
C LEU A 162 -8.79 4.36 13.27
N ALA A 163 -9.96 3.74 13.12
CA ALA A 163 -11.22 4.34 13.55
C ALA A 163 -11.27 4.58 15.08
N GLN A 164 -10.40 3.91 15.85
CA GLN A 164 -10.25 4.09 17.30
C GLN A 164 -9.30 5.23 17.68
N VAL A 165 -8.50 5.74 16.73
CA VAL A 165 -7.62 6.90 16.91
C VAL A 165 -8.50 8.14 16.80
N ARG A 166 -9.24 8.45 17.87
CA ARG A 166 -10.04 9.68 17.99
C ARG A 166 -9.12 10.89 17.81
N LYS A 167 -9.60 11.87 17.03
CA LYS A 167 -9.04 13.22 16.96
C LYS A 167 -8.79 13.73 18.38
N ALA A 168 -7.52 13.93 18.75
CA ALA A 168 -7.17 14.87 19.81
C ALA A 168 -7.45 16.29 19.30
#